data_AF-A0A7V2AJ31-F1
#
_entry.id   AF-A0A7V2AJ31-F1
#
_cell.length_a   1.000
_cell.length_b   1.000
_cell.length_c   1.000
_cell.angle_alpha   90.00
_cell.angle_beta   90.00
_cell.angle_gamma   90.00
#
_symmetry.space_group_name_H-M   'P 1'
#
loop_
_entity.id
_entity.type
_entity.pdbx_description
1 polymer ?
#
loop_
_entity_poly.entity_id
_entity_poly.type
_entity_poly.pdbx_seq_one_letter_code
_entity_poly.pdbx_strand_id
1 'polypeptide(L)'
;EIKGKKQVLAVGEEAKQMLGRTPGNISAIRPLRDGVIADFEVAEEMIKYFIRKVHNRRSFASPLVIICVPSGSTAVERRAIQESAESAGARRVFLIEEPMAAAIGAGLPVTEPTGSMVVDIGGGTTEVAVLSLGGIVYARSVRVGGDKMDEAIIGYIRRNHNLLVGEGSAARIKEEIGSACPPDEGEGRTMEIKGRDLMNGVPKELIISERQIAESLAEPVGAIIEAVKVALEHTEPELAADIVDKGIVLTGGGGLLSNLDFVLRHATGLPVSLADDPLSCVVLGTGRALEEMKRLKNVLTSMY
;
A
#
# COMPACT_ATOMS: atom_id res chain seq x y z
N GLU A 1 -3.35 26.04 -15.36
CA GLU A 1 -2.11 26.51 -16.01
C GLU A 1 -2.01 28.02 -15.92
N ILE A 2 -0.83 28.55 -15.64
CA ILE A 2 -0.56 30.00 -15.72
C ILE A 2 0.59 30.17 -16.73
N LYS A 3 0.32 30.87 -17.85
CA LYS A 3 1.30 31.09 -18.94
C LYS A 3 1.89 29.79 -19.53
N GLY A 4 1.05 28.77 -19.75
CA GLY A 4 1.46 27.49 -20.35
C GLY A 4 2.29 26.58 -19.43
N LYS A 5 2.44 26.94 -18.14
CA LYS A 5 3.07 26.09 -17.13
C LYS A 5 2.02 25.58 -16.14
N LYS A 6 2.07 24.28 -15.85
CA LYS A 6 1.35 23.67 -14.73
C LYS A 6 1.94 24.22 -13.43
N GLN A 7 1.09 24.59 -12.49
CA GLN A 7 1.49 25.03 -11.15
C GLN A 7 0.86 24.11 -10.13
N VAL A 8 1.64 23.76 -9.11
CA VAL A 8 1.18 22.97 -7.98
C VAL A 8 0.28 23.85 -7.12
N LEU A 9 -1.00 23.48 -7.00
CA LEU A 9 -1.97 24.19 -6.17
C LEU A 9 -1.94 23.72 -4.71
N ALA A 10 -1.95 22.41 -4.49
CA ALA A 10 -1.96 21.76 -3.19
C ALA A 10 -1.26 20.39 -3.27
N VAL A 11 -0.78 19.89 -2.13
CA VAL A 11 -0.15 18.57 -1.99
C VAL A 11 -0.59 17.90 -0.68
N GLY A 12 -0.80 16.58 -0.70
CA GLY A 12 -1.22 15.80 0.46
C GLY A 12 -2.73 15.85 0.69
N GLU A 13 -3.16 15.95 1.95
CA GLU A 13 -4.57 15.86 2.34
C GLU A 13 -5.47 16.89 1.63
N GLU A 14 -4.98 18.13 1.46
CA GLU A 14 -5.69 19.17 0.74
C GLU A 14 -5.94 18.78 -0.73
N ALA A 15 -4.96 18.17 -1.39
CA ALA A 15 -5.12 17.69 -2.77
C ALA A 15 -6.04 16.46 -2.84
N LYS A 16 -6.01 15.57 -1.84
CA LYS A 16 -6.88 14.40 -1.75
C LYS A 16 -8.36 14.80 -1.68
N GLN A 17 -8.69 15.85 -0.93
CA GLN A 17 -10.06 16.37 -0.83
C GLN A 17 -10.64 16.90 -2.15
N MET A 18 -9.77 17.23 -3.12
CA MET A 18 -10.16 17.72 -4.45
C MET A 18 -10.47 16.59 -5.43
N LEU A 19 -10.10 15.32 -5.14
CA LEU A 19 -10.31 14.19 -6.05
C LEU A 19 -11.80 14.01 -6.39
N GLY A 20 -12.10 13.95 -7.69
CA GLY A 20 -13.47 13.86 -8.20
C GLY A 20 -14.32 15.13 -8.04
N ARG A 21 -13.74 16.23 -7.55
CA ARG A 21 -14.42 17.51 -7.28
C ARG A 21 -13.74 18.71 -7.96
N THR A 22 -12.75 18.47 -8.82
CA THR A 22 -11.99 19.53 -9.48
C THR A 22 -12.79 20.23 -10.58
N PRO A 23 -12.82 21.57 -10.63
CA PRO A 23 -13.27 22.30 -11.82
C PRO A 23 -12.32 22.07 -13.01
N GLY A 24 -12.76 22.35 -14.23
CA GLY A 24 -12.01 21.99 -15.46
C GLY A 24 -10.60 22.58 -15.60
N ASN A 25 -10.23 23.59 -14.80
CA ASN A 25 -8.90 24.19 -14.77
C ASN A 25 -7.96 23.62 -13.69
N ILE A 26 -8.42 22.67 -12.87
CA ILE A 26 -7.67 21.99 -11.82
C ILE A 26 -7.66 20.49 -12.12
N SER A 27 -6.53 19.83 -11.91
CA SER A 27 -6.42 18.38 -11.94
C SER A 27 -5.80 17.88 -10.65
N ALA A 28 -6.45 16.90 -10.02
CA ALA A 28 -5.90 16.18 -8.89
C ALA A 28 -5.23 14.90 -9.42
N ILE A 29 -3.95 14.71 -9.10
CA ILE A 29 -3.11 13.65 -9.68
C ILE A 29 -2.53 12.82 -8.54
N ARG A 30 -2.60 11.50 -8.67
CA ARG A 30 -1.86 10.53 -7.84
C ARG A 30 -0.63 10.07 -8.65
N PRO A 31 0.57 10.64 -8.41
CA PRO A 31 1.73 10.34 -9.25
C PRO A 31 2.34 8.96 -8.98
N LEU A 32 1.99 8.34 -7.84
CA LEU A 32 2.34 6.97 -7.49
C LEU A 32 1.10 6.09 -7.68
N ARG A 33 1.21 5.06 -8.53
CA ARG A 33 0.12 4.12 -8.82
C ARG A 33 0.71 2.73 -9.07
N ASP A 34 0.03 1.69 -8.59
CA ASP A 34 0.47 0.28 -8.76
C ASP A 34 1.93 0.02 -8.36
N GLY A 35 2.41 0.71 -7.31
CA GLY A 35 3.80 0.59 -6.83
C GLY A 35 4.85 1.22 -7.75
N VAL A 36 4.45 2.00 -8.75
CA VAL A 36 5.36 2.66 -9.70
C VAL A 36 5.11 4.16 -9.77
N ILE A 37 6.11 4.88 -10.27
CA ILE A 37 5.98 6.31 -10.58
C ILE A 37 5.29 6.43 -11.94
N ALA A 38 4.03 6.86 -11.94
CA ALA A 38 3.25 7.07 -13.15
C ALA A 38 3.53 8.44 -13.80
N ASP A 39 3.89 9.44 -13.00
CA ASP A 39 4.26 10.78 -13.45
C ASP A 39 5.48 11.27 -12.66
N PHE A 40 6.65 11.24 -13.29
CA PHE A 40 7.93 11.59 -12.65
C PHE A 40 8.01 13.05 -12.22
N GLU A 41 7.53 13.98 -13.06
CA GLU A 41 7.58 15.42 -12.75
C GLU A 41 6.71 15.74 -11.53
N VAL A 42 5.51 15.15 -11.47
CA VAL A 42 4.58 15.36 -10.34
C VAL A 42 5.06 14.63 -9.09
N ALA A 43 5.63 13.43 -9.22
CA ALA A 43 6.21 12.69 -8.10
C ALA A 43 7.38 13.46 -7.46
N GLU A 44 8.27 14.03 -8.28
CA GLU A 44 9.40 14.81 -7.81
C GLU A 44 8.93 16.04 -7.01
N GLU A 45 7.95 16.80 -7.52
CA GLU A 45 7.40 17.95 -6.80
C GLU A 45 6.70 17.55 -5.50
N MET A 46 6.04 16.38 -5.47
CA MET A 46 5.44 15.82 -4.26
C MET A 46 6.52 15.47 -3.21
N ILE A 47 7.59 14.79 -3.61
CA ILE A 47 8.72 14.42 -2.73
C ILE A 47 9.39 15.68 -2.18
N LYS A 48 9.69 16.66 -3.04
CA LYS A 48 10.26 17.96 -2.65
C LYS A 48 9.37 18.67 -1.63
N TYR A 49 8.06 18.70 -1.86
CA TYR A 49 7.11 19.31 -0.95
C TYR A 49 7.16 18.65 0.44
N PHE A 50 7.09 17.32 0.53
CA PHE A 50 7.08 16.64 1.83
C PHE A 50 8.40 16.78 2.59
N ILE A 51 9.54 16.69 1.91
CA ILE A 51 10.86 16.96 2.53
C ILE A 51 10.92 18.40 3.06
N ARG A 52 10.53 19.39 2.25
CA ARG A 52 10.55 20.82 2.65
C ARG A 52 9.56 21.14 3.77
N LYS A 53 8.44 20.41 3.86
CA LYS A 53 7.42 20.61 4.90
C LYS A 53 7.95 20.25 6.29
N VAL A 54 8.78 19.21 6.39
CA VAL A 54 9.34 18.75 7.67
C VAL A 54 10.75 19.32 7.94
N HIS A 55 11.46 19.77 6.92
CA HIS A 55 12.80 20.31 7.05
C HIS A 55 12.81 21.77 7.55
N ASN A 56 13.43 22.02 8.69
CA ASN A 56 13.55 23.37 9.25
C ASN A 56 14.58 24.22 8.48
N ARG A 57 14.08 25.15 7.66
CA ARG A 57 14.87 26.07 6.81
C ARG A 57 15.88 26.95 7.54
N ARG A 58 15.88 26.99 8.88
CA ARG A 58 16.90 27.70 9.67
C ARG A 58 18.23 26.96 9.78
N SER A 59 18.27 25.67 9.44
CA SER A 59 19.50 24.88 9.45
C SER A 59 20.12 24.83 8.05
N PHE A 60 21.41 25.14 7.93
CA PHE A 60 22.20 24.96 6.69
C PHE A 60 22.57 23.48 6.45
N ALA A 61 21.89 22.53 7.09
CA ALA A 61 22.22 21.12 7.05
C ALA A 61 21.43 20.38 5.97
N SER A 62 22.13 19.82 4.99
CA SER A 62 21.54 18.89 4.03
C SER A 62 21.26 17.53 4.70
N PRO A 63 20.00 17.05 4.75
CA PRO A 63 19.65 15.84 5.48
C PRO A 63 20.15 14.56 4.79
N LEU A 64 20.35 13.52 5.59
CA LEU A 64 20.41 12.14 5.10
C LEU A 64 18.98 11.62 5.03
N VAL A 65 18.62 10.98 3.92
CA VAL A 65 17.27 10.49 3.65
C VAL A 65 17.32 8.99 3.36
N ILE A 66 16.36 8.24 3.91
CA ILE A 66 16.10 6.85 3.52
C ILE A 66 14.71 6.82 2.89
N ILE A 67 14.59 6.24 1.71
CA ILE A 67 13.33 6.11 0.99
C ILE A 67 12.99 4.64 0.83
N CYS A 68 11.78 4.28 1.22
CA CYS A 68 11.23 2.97 0.96
C CYS A 68 10.82 2.85 -0.52
N VAL A 69 11.19 1.75 -1.16
CA VAL A 69 10.83 1.44 -2.55
C VAL A 69 10.28 0.02 -2.65
N PRO A 70 9.30 -0.25 -3.54
CA PRO A 70 8.82 -1.60 -3.79
C PRO A 70 9.95 -2.56 -4.19
N SER A 71 9.84 -3.83 -3.79
CA SER A 71 10.86 -4.84 -4.11
C SER A 71 11.05 -4.97 -5.64
N GLY A 72 9.95 -4.89 -6.39
CA GLY A 72 9.90 -4.97 -7.85
C GLY A 72 10.32 -3.71 -8.61
N SER A 73 10.73 -2.63 -7.93
CA SER A 73 11.14 -1.39 -8.62
C SER A 73 12.38 -1.60 -9.49
N THR A 74 12.27 -1.18 -10.75
CA THR A 74 13.36 -1.20 -11.74
C THR A 74 14.50 -0.27 -11.34
N ALA A 75 15.70 -0.50 -11.88
CA ALA A 75 16.85 0.38 -11.65
C ALA A 75 16.59 1.83 -12.07
N VAL A 76 15.78 2.04 -13.12
CA VAL A 76 15.38 3.38 -13.60
C VAL A 76 14.50 4.09 -12.57
N GLU A 77 13.50 3.40 -12.02
CA GLU A 77 12.61 3.97 -10.99
C GLU A 77 13.36 4.27 -9.70
N ARG A 78 14.18 3.33 -9.23
CA ARG A 78 15.02 3.50 -8.03
C ARG A 78 15.95 4.70 -8.17
N ARG A 79 16.57 4.88 -9.34
CA ARG A 79 17.42 6.03 -9.64
C ARG A 79 16.63 7.35 -9.66
N ALA A 80 15.46 7.38 -10.29
CA ALA A 80 14.63 8.58 -10.34
C ALA A 80 14.15 9.04 -8.95
N ILE A 81 13.81 8.09 -8.07
CA ILE A 81 13.46 8.38 -6.66
C ILE A 81 14.64 9.02 -5.94
N GLN A 82 15.84 8.46 -6.13
CA GLN A 82 17.06 8.98 -5.52
C GLN A 82 17.39 10.40 -6.03
N GLU A 83 17.38 10.62 -7.34
CA GLU A 83 17.63 11.94 -7.96
C GLU A 83 16.61 12.99 -7.51
N SER A 84 15.34 12.60 -7.33
CA SER A 84 14.28 13.48 -6.82
C SER A 84 14.55 13.95 -5.39
N ALA A 85 15.02 13.05 -4.54
CA ALA A 85 15.35 13.37 -3.14
C ALA A 85 16.63 14.21 -3.02
N GLU A 86 17.66 13.93 -3.84
CA GLU A 86 18.86 14.74 -3.94
C GLU A 86 18.53 16.16 -4.42
N SER A 87 17.69 16.28 -5.45
CA SER A 87 17.18 17.56 -5.96
C SER A 87 16.31 18.32 -4.95
N ALA A 88 15.73 17.62 -3.97
CA ALA A 88 15.01 18.21 -2.84
C ALA A 88 15.95 18.77 -1.74
N GLY A 89 17.27 18.51 -1.84
CA GLY A 89 18.29 19.00 -0.91
C GLY A 89 18.90 17.92 -0.02
N ALA A 90 18.62 16.64 -0.25
CA ALA A 90 19.25 15.54 0.48
C ALA A 90 20.74 15.43 0.14
N ARG A 91 21.59 15.24 1.16
CA ARG A 91 23.03 15.02 0.98
C ARG A 91 23.36 13.60 0.55
N ARG A 92 22.63 12.64 1.11
CA ARG A 92 22.79 11.21 0.88
C ARG A 92 21.41 10.57 0.91
N VAL A 93 21.16 9.70 -0.04
CA VAL A 93 19.92 8.94 -0.14
C VAL A 93 20.26 7.46 -0.10
N PHE A 94 19.54 6.74 0.77
CA PHE A 94 19.53 5.29 0.78
C PHE A 94 18.14 4.80 0.41
N LEU A 95 18.09 3.63 -0.20
CA LEU A 95 16.85 2.93 -0.50
C LEU A 95 16.74 1.71 0.41
N ILE A 96 15.53 1.45 0.90
CA ILE A 96 15.16 0.23 1.61
C ILE A 96 13.99 -0.41 0.90
N GLU A 97 13.97 -1.73 0.79
CA GLU A 97 12.87 -2.44 0.16
C GLU A 97 11.64 -2.48 1.08
N GLU A 98 10.46 -2.27 0.51
CA GLU A 98 9.18 -2.23 1.20
C GLU A 98 8.91 -3.41 2.13
N PRO A 99 9.00 -4.67 1.68
CA PRO A 99 8.82 -5.81 2.59
C PRO A 99 9.83 -5.84 3.75
N MET A 100 11.06 -5.39 3.53
CA MET A 100 12.07 -5.33 4.58
C MET A 100 11.76 -4.23 5.59
N ALA A 101 11.38 -3.03 5.12
CA ALA A 101 10.94 -1.95 5.99
C ALA A 101 9.68 -2.34 6.78
N ALA A 102 8.69 -2.94 6.13
CA ALA A 102 7.47 -3.44 6.76
C ALA A 102 7.79 -4.43 7.89
N ALA A 103 8.66 -5.42 7.63
CA ALA A 103 9.03 -6.41 8.63
C ALA A 103 9.80 -5.82 9.82
N ILE A 104 10.73 -4.89 9.59
CA ILE A 104 11.42 -4.18 10.69
C ILE A 104 10.41 -3.39 11.53
N GLY A 105 9.46 -2.72 10.88
CA GLY A 105 8.39 -1.98 11.55
C GLY A 105 7.44 -2.87 12.35
N ALA A 106 7.13 -4.05 11.84
CA ALA A 106 6.31 -5.06 12.51
C ALA A 106 7.06 -5.83 13.61
N GLY A 107 8.34 -5.52 13.85
CA GLY A 107 9.12 -6.15 14.91
C GLY A 107 9.62 -7.57 14.61
N LEU A 108 9.60 -7.99 13.34
CA LEU A 108 10.10 -9.30 12.95
C LEU A 108 11.63 -9.40 13.12
N PRO A 109 12.17 -10.58 13.48
CA PRO A 109 13.60 -10.80 13.70
C PRO A 109 14.37 -10.94 12.38
N VAL A 110 14.32 -9.91 11.52
CA VAL A 110 14.82 -9.98 10.14
C VAL A 110 16.33 -10.25 10.02
N THR A 111 17.12 -9.96 11.06
CA THR A 111 18.57 -10.17 11.08
C THR A 111 18.99 -11.55 11.61
N GLU A 112 18.06 -12.31 12.16
CA GLU A 112 18.34 -13.63 12.74
C GLU A 112 18.31 -14.72 11.66
N PRO A 113 19.00 -15.87 11.87
CA PRO A 113 18.97 -17.01 10.96
C PRO A 113 17.66 -17.78 11.08
N THR A 114 16.55 -17.11 10.79
CA THR A 114 15.21 -17.68 10.91
C THR A 114 14.25 -17.08 9.90
N GLY A 115 13.35 -17.90 9.38
CA GLY A 115 12.30 -17.50 8.45
C GLY A 115 11.32 -16.53 9.11
N SER A 116 11.12 -15.38 8.47
CA SER A 116 10.06 -14.43 8.82
C SER A 116 9.27 -14.10 7.56
N MET A 117 7.96 -14.31 7.57
CA MET A 117 7.09 -13.98 6.45
C MET A 117 6.27 -12.72 6.75
N VAL A 118 6.31 -11.77 5.82
CA VAL A 118 5.53 -10.54 5.86
C VAL A 118 4.70 -10.40 4.59
N VAL A 119 3.47 -9.91 4.75
CA VAL A 119 2.55 -9.59 3.66
C VAL A 119 2.09 -8.15 3.85
N ASP A 120 2.68 -7.24 3.08
CA ASP A 120 2.36 -5.83 3.12
C ASP A 120 1.35 -5.46 2.01
N ILE A 121 0.16 -5.01 2.41
CA ILE A 121 -0.92 -4.72 1.48
C ILE A 121 -1.13 -3.21 1.45
N GLY A 122 -0.55 -2.57 0.43
CA GLY A 122 -0.63 -1.14 0.21
C GLY A 122 -1.86 -0.72 -0.61
N GLY A 123 -1.79 0.51 -1.14
CA GLY A 123 -2.80 1.03 -2.05
C GLY A 123 -2.75 0.36 -3.43
N GLY A 124 -1.58 0.36 -4.07
CA GLY A 124 -1.43 -0.15 -5.44
C GLY A 124 -0.91 -1.59 -5.54
N THR A 125 -0.25 -2.09 -4.49
CA THR A 125 0.49 -3.35 -4.52
C THR A 125 0.29 -4.14 -3.24
N THR A 126 0.53 -5.44 -3.35
CA THR A 126 0.76 -6.34 -2.23
C THR A 126 2.17 -6.92 -2.39
N GLU A 127 3.00 -6.71 -1.38
CA GLU A 127 4.35 -7.25 -1.29
C GLU A 127 4.34 -8.44 -0.34
N VAL A 128 4.68 -9.63 -0.85
CA VAL A 128 4.86 -10.82 -0.04
C VAL A 128 6.35 -11.12 0.01
N ALA A 129 6.91 -11.30 1.21
CA ALA A 129 8.32 -11.63 1.35
C ALA A 129 8.61 -12.60 2.48
N VAL A 130 9.66 -13.39 2.27
CA VAL A 130 10.32 -14.23 3.26
C VAL A 130 11.73 -13.70 3.50
N LEU A 131 12.03 -13.43 4.76
CA LEU A 131 13.23 -12.76 5.21
C LEU A 131 14.04 -13.66 6.15
N SER A 132 15.36 -13.55 6.07
CA SER A 132 16.31 -14.19 7.00
C SER A 132 17.67 -13.52 6.87
N LEU A 133 18.47 -13.48 7.94
CA LEU A 133 19.86 -12.98 7.93
C LEU A 133 20.05 -11.57 7.35
N GLY A 134 19.05 -10.70 7.48
CA GLY A 134 19.04 -9.33 6.97
C GLY A 134 18.90 -9.26 5.45
N GLY A 135 18.52 -10.35 4.80
CA GLY A 135 18.27 -10.44 3.37
C GLY A 135 16.83 -10.84 3.07
N ILE A 136 16.41 -10.53 1.84
CA ILE A 136 15.19 -11.07 1.25
C ILE A 136 15.54 -12.40 0.59
N VAL A 137 14.96 -13.49 1.09
CA VAL A 137 15.14 -14.83 0.50
C VAL A 137 14.21 -15.00 -0.69
N TYR A 138 12.96 -14.56 -0.52
CA TYR A 138 11.96 -14.50 -1.57
C TYR A 138 11.15 -13.22 -1.42
N ALA A 139 10.88 -12.54 -2.53
CA ALA A 139 9.89 -11.48 -2.57
C ALA A 139 9.08 -11.56 -3.86
N ARG A 140 7.80 -11.24 -3.74
CA ARG A 140 6.89 -11.09 -4.87
C ARG A 140 6.00 -9.89 -4.65
N SER A 141 6.00 -9.02 -5.65
CA SER A 141 5.07 -7.89 -5.75
C SER A 141 3.96 -8.24 -6.73
N VAL A 142 2.71 -8.05 -6.32
CA VAL A 142 1.54 -8.14 -7.21
C VAL A 142 0.79 -6.81 -7.20
N ARG A 143 0.30 -6.39 -8.37
CA ARG A 143 -0.42 -5.12 -8.56
C ARG A 143 -1.91 -5.25 -8.16
N VAL A 144 -2.12 -5.71 -6.93
CA VAL A 144 -3.42 -5.78 -6.28
C VAL A 144 -3.26 -5.24 -4.86
N GLY A 145 -4.19 -4.38 -4.45
CA GLY A 145 -4.16 -3.71 -3.15
C GLY A 145 -5.45 -2.93 -2.96
N GLY A 146 -5.42 -1.91 -2.11
CA GLY A 146 -6.58 -1.06 -1.81
C GLY A 146 -7.26 -0.44 -3.05
N ASP A 147 -6.51 -0.03 -4.07
CA ASP A 147 -7.03 0.58 -5.31
C ASP A 147 -7.86 -0.44 -6.11
N LYS A 148 -7.39 -1.69 -6.21
CA LYS A 148 -8.14 -2.75 -6.91
C LYS A 148 -9.40 -3.17 -6.17
N MET A 149 -9.36 -3.13 -4.84
CA MET A 149 -10.57 -3.32 -4.03
C MET A 149 -11.60 -2.22 -4.29
N ASP A 150 -11.17 -0.96 -4.38
CA ASP A 150 -12.06 0.16 -4.71
C ASP A 150 -12.64 0.04 -6.12
N GLU A 151 -11.81 -0.28 -7.12
CA GLU A 151 -12.24 -0.55 -8.49
C GLU A 151 -13.28 -1.68 -8.56
N ALA A 152 -13.10 -2.75 -7.78
CA ALA A 152 -14.00 -3.89 -7.72
C ALA A 152 -15.37 -3.51 -7.12
N ILE A 153 -15.38 -2.73 -6.03
CA ILE A 153 -16.61 -2.20 -5.40
C ILE A 153 -17.37 -1.30 -6.38
N ILE A 154 -16.68 -0.36 -7.06
CA ILE A 154 -17.29 0.52 -8.08
C ILE A 154 -17.91 -0.33 -9.20
N GLY A 155 -17.15 -1.31 -9.70
CA GLY A 155 -17.59 -2.21 -10.75
C GLY A 155 -18.83 -3.01 -10.37
N TYR A 156 -18.87 -3.55 -9.15
CA TYR A 156 -20.01 -4.30 -8.62
C TYR A 156 -21.26 -3.42 -8.52
N ILE A 157 -21.14 -2.25 -7.88
CA ILE A 157 -22.28 -1.32 -7.70
C ILE A 157 -22.82 -0.87 -9.06
N ARG A 158 -21.92 -0.58 -10.01
CA ARG A 158 -22.30 -0.21 -11.38
C ARG A 158 -23.10 -1.31 -12.08
N ARG A 159 -22.65 -2.57 -12.01
CA ARG A 159 -23.28 -3.70 -12.71
C ARG A 159 -24.58 -4.16 -12.06
N ASN A 160 -24.60 -4.25 -10.73
CA ASN A 160 -25.72 -4.86 -9.99
C ASN A 160 -26.80 -3.85 -9.60
N HIS A 161 -26.47 -2.56 -9.47
CA HIS A 161 -27.40 -1.53 -9.00
C HIS A 161 -27.62 -0.38 -9.98
N ASN A 162 -26.94 -0.37 -11.13
CA ASN A 162 -26.96 0.71 -12.12
C ASN A 162 -26.66 2.09 -11.49
N LEU A 163 -25.81 2.10 -10.46
CA LEU A 163 -25.41 3.31 -9.74
C LEU A 163 -23.93 3.59 -10.00
N LEU A 164 -23.60 4.83 -10.34
CA LEU A 164 -22.23 5.30 -10.44
C LEU A 164 -21.80 5.96 -9.13
N VAL A 165 -20.75 5.44 -8.53
CA VAL A 165 -20.08 5.99 -7.33
C VAL A 165 -18.63 6.32 -7.65
N GLY A 166 -18.07 7.30 -6.93
CA GLY A 166 -16.66 7.70 -7.08
C GLY A 166 -15.72 6.91 -6.17
N GLU A 167 -14.42 7.01 -6.43
CA GLU A 167 -13.35 6.33 -5.66
C GLU A 167 -13.44 6.60 -4.16
N GLY A 168 -13.63 7.86 -3.74
CA GLY A 168 -13.75 8.19 -2.31
C GLY A 168 -14.98 7.58 -1.63
N SER A 169 -16.06 7.32 -2.38
CA SER A 169 -17.22 6.59 -1.85
C SER A 169 -16.93 5.09 -1.74
N ALA A 170 -16.25 4.51 -2.72
CA ALA A 170 -15.85 3.11 -2.70
C ALA A 170 -14.86 2.82 -1.57
N ALA A 171 -13.85 3.67 -1.36
CA ALA A 171 -12.90 3.55 -0.25
C ALA A 171 -13.61 3.60 1.10
N ARG A 172 -14.59 4.49 1.26
CA ARG A 172 -15.40 4.56 2.48
C ARG A 172 -16.25 3.31 2.72
N ILE A 173 -16.86 2.78 1.66
CA ILE A 173 -17.62 1.51 1.72
C ILE A 173 -16.69 0.37 2.15
N LYS A 174 -15.49 0.30 1.56
CA LYS A 174 -14.45 -0.69 1.90
C LYS A 174 -14.05 -0.60 3.37
N GLU A 175 -13.82 0.60 3.88
CA GLU A 175 -13.42 0.83 5.28
C GLU A 175 -14.54 0.52 6.29
N GLU A 176 -15.79 0.86 5.98
CA GLU A 176 -16.92 0.71 6.93
C GLU A 176 -17.52 -0.71 6.95
N ILE A 177 -17.69 -1.34 5.79
CA ILE A 177 -18.38 -2.64 5.66
C ILE A 177 -17.66 -3.63 4.74
N GLY A 178 -16.41 -3.37 4.34
CA GLY A 178 -15.61 -4.31 3.56
C GLY A 178 -15.20 -5.53 4.40
N SER A 179 -15.32 -6.71 3.79
CA SER A 179 -14.89 -7.98 4.38
C SER A 179 -14.29 -8.87 3.29
N ALA A 180 -13.27 -9.65 3.66
CA ALA A 180 -12.57 -10.58 2.76
C ALA A 180 -13.40 -11.85 2.47
N CYS A 181 -14.41 -12.14 3.28
CA CYS A 181 -15.38 -13.21 3.07
C CYS A 181 -16.78 -12.76 3.49
N PRO A 182 -17.84 -13.35 2.90
CA PRO A 182 -19.21 -13.05 3.31
C PRO A 182 -19.46 -13.51 4.76
N PRO A 183 -20.43 -12.89 5.46
CA PRO A 183 -20.86 -13.36 6.77
C PRO A 183 -21.51 -14.75 6.66
N ASP A 184 -21.31 -15.57 7.71
CA ASP A 184 -21.85 -16.94 7.78
C ASP A 184 -23.37 -16.99 7.64
N GLU A 185 -24.08 -16.03 8.25
CA GLU A 185 -25.54 -15.90 8.18
C GLU A 185 -25.97 -14.45 7.92
N GLY A 186 -27.09 -14.29 7.20
CA GLY A 186 -27.72 -12.97 6.95
C GLY A 186 -26.86 -12.01 6.12
N GLU A 187 -27.29 -10.77 5.95
CA GLU A 187 -26.63 -9.82 5.04
C GLU A 187 -25.37 -9.12 5.63
N GLY A 188 -25.10 -9.33 6.92
CA GLY A 188 -24.03 -8.63 7.65
C GLY A 188 -24.35 -7.15 7.88
N ARG A 189 -23.31 -6.32 8.03
CA ARG A 189 -23.46 -4.86 8.16
C ARG A 189 -24.04 -4.25 6.88
N THR A 190 -24.74 -3.13 7.00
CA THR A 190 -25.30 -2.41 5.85
C THR A 190 -24.92 -0.94 5.88
N MET A 191 -24.80 -0.32 4.72
CA MET A 191 -24.46 1.09 4.56
C MET A 191 -25.35 1.74 3.51
N GLU A 192 -25.83 2.96 3.77
CA GLU A 192 -26.47 3.79 2.75
C GLU A 192 -25.41 4.47 1.89
N ILE A 193 -25.55 4.33 0.56
CA ILE A 193 -24.64 4.91 -0.42
C ILE A 193 -25.39 5.82 -1.38
N LYS A 194 -24.70 6.86 -1.85
CA LYS A 194 -25.25 7.86 -2.77
C LYS A 194 -24.42 7.88 -4.04
N GLY A 195 -25.10 7.99 -5.18
CA GLY A 195 -24.44 8.04 -6.48
C GLY A 195 -25.34 8.60 -7.56
N ARG A 196 -24.88 8.51 -8.80
CA ARG A 196 -25.65 8.91 -9.98
C ARG A 196 -26.26 7.68 -10.63
N ASP A 197 -27.58 7.64 -10.75
CA ASP A 197 -28.28 6.60 -11.49
C ASP A 197 -27.87 6.64 -12.97
N LEU A 198 -27.46 5.49 -13.52
CA LEU A 198 -26.96 5.40 -14.89
C LEU A 198 -28.06 5.39 -15.95
N MET A 199 -29.30 5.08 -15.58
CA MET A 199 -30.45 5.12 -16.49
C MET A 199 -30.99 6.54 -16.63
N ASN A 200 -31.21 7.21 -15.50
CA ASN A 200 -31.91 8.49 -15.46
C ASN A 200 -30.96 9.70 -15.29
N GLY A 201 -29.69 9.46 -14.94
CA GLY A 201 -28.69 10.51 -14.72
C GLY A 201 -28.87 11.31 -13.42
N VAL A 202 -29.84 10.96 -12.58
CA VAL A 202 -30.21 11.69 -11.35
C VAL A 202 -29.53 11.09 -10.11
N PRO A 203 -29.33 11.88 -9.04
CA PRO A 203 -28.88 11.35 -7.75
C PRO A 203 -29.83 10.27 -7.22
N LYS A 204 -29.28 9.18 -6.71
CA LYS A 204 -30.01 8.05 -6.13
C LYS A 204 -29.29 7.53 -4.90
N GLU A 205 -30.09 7.07 -3.94
CA GLU A 205 -29.64 6.46 -2.69
C GLU A 205 -30.06 5.00 -2.67
N LEU A 206 -29.19 4.13 -2.15
CA LEU A 206 -29.49 2.71 -1.93
C LEU A 206 -28.74 2.18 -0.72
N ILE A 207 -29.21 1.06 -0.19
CA ILE A 207 -28.54 0.33 0.89
C ILE A 207 -27.76 -0.82 0.28
N ILE A 208 -26.50 -0.96 0.66
CA ILE A 208 -25.63 -2.07 0.26
C ILE A 208 -25.20 -2.86 1.50
N SER A 209 -25.04 -4.18 1.37
CA SER A 209 -24.68 -5.07 2.48
C SER A 209 -23.23 -5.54 2.43
N GLU A 210 -22.70 -5.96 3.58
CA GLU A 210 -21.37 -6.55 3.74
C GLU A 210 -21.22 -7.77 2.85
N ARG A 211 -22.26 -8.61 2.71
CA ARG A 211 -22.25 -9.75 1.77
C ARG A 211 -21.97 -9.29 0.35
N GLN A 212 -22.69 -8.28 -0.14
CA GLN A 212 -22.49 -7.75 -1.49
C GLN A 212 -21.09 -7.15 -1.69
N ILE A 213 -20.56 -6.48 -0.66
CA ILE A 213 -19.20 -5.96 -0.71
C ILE A 213 -18.17 -7.10 -0.70
N ALA A 214 -18.34 -8.11 0.14
CA ALA A 214 -17.47 -9.29 0.15
C ALA A 214 -17.47 -10.02 -1.20
N GLU A 215 -18.63 -10.18 -1.84
CA GLU A 215 -18.74 -10.70 -3.21
C GLU A 215 -17.95 -9.86 -4.21
N SER A 216 -18.03 -8.52 -4.10
CA SER A 216 -17.27 -7.62 -4.97
C SER A 216 -15.77 -7.75 -4.78
N LEU A 217 -15.31 -8.10 -3.58
CA LEU A 217 -13.91 -8.18 -3.20
C LEU A 217 -13.30 -9.58 -3.41
N ALA A 218 -14.09 -10.58 -3.80
CA ALA A 218 -13.64 -11.96 -3.94
C ALA A 218 -12.44 -12.12 -4.90
N GLU A 219 -12.45 -11.42 -6.05
CA GLU A 219 -11.35 -11.46 -7.02
C GLU A 219 -10.04 -10.85 -6.48
N PRO A 220 -9.99 -9.59 -6.00
CA PRO A 220 -8.76 -9.02 -5.47
C PRO A 220 -8.25 -9.74 -4.22
N VAL A 221 -9.14 -10.22 -3.34
CA VAL A 221 -8.75 -11.03 -2.17
C VAL A 221 -8.16 -12.37 -2.60
N GLY A 222 -8.76 -13.03 -3.59
CA GLY A 222 -8.23 -14.26 -4.16
C GLY A 222 -6.83 -14.08 -4.76
N ALA A 223 -6.58 -12.97 -5.43
CA ALA A 223 -5.24 -12.66 -5.96
C ALA A 223 -4.19 -12.44 -4.86
N ILE A 224 -4.58 -11.85 -3.72
CA ILE A 224 -3.69 -11.71 -2.54
C ILE A 224 -3.39 -13.09 -1.94
N ILE A 225 -4.41 -13.93 -1.75
CA ILE A 225 -4.23 -15.32 -1.26
C ILE A 225 -3.28 -16.10 -2.18
N GLU A 226 -3.45 -15.97 -3.49
CA GLU A 226 -2.60 -16.65 -4.47
C GLU A 226 -1.14 -16.17 -4.40
N ALA A 227 -0.92 -14.86 -4.24
CA ALA A 227 0.42 -14.32 -4.06
C ALA A 227 1.13 -14.91 -2.83
N VAL A 228 0.39 -15.07 -1.73
CA VAL A 228 0.90 -15.69 -0.49
C VAL A 228 1.21 -17.18 -0.68
N LYS A 229 0.32 -17.94 -1.32
CA LYS A 229 0.54 -19.36 -1.61
C LYS A 229 1.78 -19.60 -2.46
N VAL A 230 1.93 -18.85 -3.55
CA VAL A 230 3.10 -18.98 -4.42
C VAL A 230 4.39 -18.62 -3.69
N ALA A 231 4.37 -17.66 -2.76
CA ALA A 231 5.55 -17.36 -1.96
C ALA A 231 5.95 -18.54 -1.06
N LEU A 232 4.98 -19.20 -0.43
CA LEU A 232 5.23 -20.40 0.38
C LEU A 232 5.78 -21.55 -0.48
N GLU A 233 5.29 -21.74 -1.70
CA GLU A 233 5.77 -22.77 -2.64
C GLU A 233 7.24 -22.58 -3.06
N HIS A 234 7.74 -21.34 -3.05
CA HIS A 234 9.12 -21.00 -3.39
C HIS A 234 10.02 -20.82 -2.16
N THR A 235 9.51 -21.11 -0.96
CA THR A 235 10.28 -21.00 0.27
C THR A 235 11.03 -22.30 0.56
N GLU A 236 12.33 -22.20 0.85
CA GLU A 236 13.15 -23.35 1.22
C GLU A 236 12.59 -24.09 2.45
N PRO A 237 12.69 -25.43 2.53
CA PRO A 237 12.05 -26.23 3.59
C PRO A 237 12.38 -25.77 5.02
N GLU A 238 13.62 -25.38 5.28
CA GLU A 238 14.06 -24.93 6.61
C GLU A 238 13.37 -23.62 7.02
N LEU A 239 13.18 -22.69 6.08
CA LEU A 239 12.49 -21.42 6.34
C LEU A 239 10.98 -21.61 6.39
N ALA A 240 10.44 -22.56 5.61
CA ALA A 240 9.03 -22.92 5.67
C ALA A 240 8.66 -23.49 7.04
N ALA A 241 9.53 -24.31 7.65
CA ALA A 241 9.34 -24.82 9.01
C ALA A 241 9.26 -23.67 10.03
N ASP A 242 10.13 -22.68 9.95
CA ASP A 242 10.08 -21.49 10.82
C ASP A 242 8.77 -20.70 10.64
N ILE A 243 8.28 -20.58 9.40
CA ILE A 243 7.01 -19.89 9.09
C ILE A 243 5.81 -20.69 9.60
N VAL A 244 5.87 -22.02 9.64
CA VAL A 244 4.82 -22.85 10.26
C VAL A 244 4.66 -22.51 11.75
N ASP A 245 5.78 -22.33 12.45
CA ASP A 245 5.78 -22.03 13.88
C ASP A 245 5.40 -20.58 14.19
N LYS A 246 5.88 -19.62 13.39
CA LYS A 246 5.69 -18.18 13.64
C LYS A 246 4.49 -17.56 12.94
N GLY A 247 4.06 -18.17 11.84
CA GLY A 247 3.01 -17.67 10.99
C GLY A 247 3.42 -16.51 10.06
N ILE A 248 2.39 -15.89 9.51
CA ILE A 248 2.44 -14.77 8.57
C ILE A 248 2.08 -13.49 9.30
N VAL A 249 2.85 -12.42 9.11
CA VAL A 249 2.51 -11.08 9.62
C VAL A 249 1.96 -10.21 8.50
N LEU A 250 0.74 -9.71 8.66
CA LEU A 250 0.09 -8.75 7.78
C LEU A 250 0.45 -7.32 8.18
N THR A 251 0.78 -6.50 7.19
CA THR A 251 0.98 -5.05 7.35
C THR A 251 0.26 -4.27 6.23
N GLY A 252 0.34 -2.95 6.29
CA GLY A 252 -0.22 -2.08 5.26
C GLY A 252 -1.70 -1.81 5.48
N GLY A 253 -2.20 -0.72 4.88
CA GLY A 253 -3.59 -0.29 5.06
C GLY A 253 -4.63 -1.28 4.52
N GLY A 254 -4.29 -2.04 3.48
CA GLY A 254 -5.15 -3.11 2.97
C GLY A 254 -5.20 -4.34 3.88
N GLY A 255 -4.22 -4.51 4.78
CA GLY A 255 -4.22 -5.53 5.83
C GLY A 255 -5.37 -5.37 6.84
N LEU A 256 -5.97 -4.18 6.92
CA LEU A 256 -7.09 -3.86 7.80
C LEU A 256 -8.45 -4.33 7.29
N LEU A 257 -8.52 -4.93 6.09
CA LEU A 257 -9.77 -5.48 5.58
C LEU A 257 -10.30 -6.56 6.53
N SER A 258 -11.58 -6.47 6.92
CA SER A 258 -12.17 -7.41 7.88
C SER A 258 -12.03 -8.85 7.38
N ASN A 259 -11.70 -9.79 8.26
CA ASN A 259 -11.55 -11.22 7.98
C ASN A 259 -10.44 -11.59 6.97
N LEU A 260 -9.54 -10.67 6.62
CA LEU A 260 -8.45 -10.99 5.70
C LEU A 260 -7.45 -12.00 6.30
N ASP A 261 -7.14 -11.85 7.58
CA ASP A 261 -6.34 -12.81 8.35
C ASP A 261 -7.00 -14.19 8.39
N PHE A 262 -8.32 -14.23 8.57
CA PHE A 262 -9.11 -15.45 8.59
C PHE A 262 -9.04 -16.21 7.26
N VAL A 263 -9.30 -15.55 6.12
CA VAL A 263 -9.24 -16.21 4.81
C VAL A 263 -7.83 -16.67 4.45
N LEU A 264 -6.80 -15.89 4.82
CA LEU A 264 -5.40 -16.29 4.62
C LEU A 264 -5.03 -17.50 5.48
N ARG A 265 -5.44 -17.51 6.75
CA ARG A 265 -5.24 -18.66 7.65
C ARG A 265 -5.90 -19.91 7.11
N HIS A 266 -7.15 -19.79 6.63
CA HIS A 266 -7.87 -20.92 6.05
C HIS A 266 -7.21 -21.42 4.75
N ALA A 267 -6.75 -20.50 3.89
CA ALA A 267 -6.18 -20.86 2.61
C ALA A 267 -4.76 -21.43 2.70
N THR A 268 -3.98 -21.05 3.70
CA THR A 268 -2.57 -21.45 3.87
C THR A 268 -2.38 -22.53 4.95
N GLY A 269 -3.30 -22.65 5.90
CA GLY A 269 -3.15 -23.49 7.08
C GLY A 269 -2.18 -22.93 8.13
N LEU A 270 -1.67 -21.71 7.94
CA LEU A 270 -0.68 -21.08 8.80
C LEU A 270 -1.32 -20.06 9.76
N PRO A 271 -0.75 -19.84 10.96
CA PRO A 271 -1.14 -18.70 11.77
C PRO A 271 -0.95 -17.40 10.98
N VAL A 272 -1.87 -16.46 11.16
CA VAL A 272 -1.80 -15.12 10.53
C VAL A 272 -2.09 -14.11 11.61
N SER A 273 -1.22 -13.13 11.78
CA SER A 273 -1.37 -12.01 12.70
C SER A 273 -1.29 -10.70 11.94
N LEU A 274 -2.03 -9.70 12.42
CA LEU A 274 -1.91 -8.32 11.97
C LEU A 274 -0.88 -7.62 12.85
N ALA A 275 0.02 -6.84 12.26
CA ALA A 275 0.95 -6.01 13.02
C ALA A 275 0.20 -4.96 13.88
N ASP A 276 0.81 -4.52 14.98
CA ASP A 276 0.18 -3.61 15.95
C ASP A 276 -0.22 -2.25 15.33
N ASP A 277 0.64 -1.70 14.46
CA ASP A 277 0.35 -0.49 13.68
C ASP A 277 0.65 -0.75 12.20
N PRO A 278 -0.28 -1.41 11.48
CA PRO A 278 -0.01 -1.90 10.12
C PRO A 278 0.16 -0.75 9.13
N LEU A 279 -0.49 0.40 9.35
CA LEU A 279 -0.35 1.60 8.51
C LEU A 279 1.03 2.23 8.65
N SER A 280 1.63 2.16 9.84
CA SER A 280 2.93 2.80 10.10
C SER A 280 4.12 1.85 9.98
N CYS A 281 3.93 0.54 9.79
CA CYS A 281 5.04 -0.43 9.75
C CYS A 281 6.19 0.01 8.83
N VAL A 282 5.92 0.36 7.57
CA VAL A 282 6.96 0.78 6.62
C VAL A 282 7.72 2.01 7.10
N VAL A 283 7.03 3.05 7.59
CA VAL A 283 7.70 4.29 8.04
C VAL A 283 8.45 4.08 9.35
N LEU A 284 7.92 3.27 10.27
CA LEU A 284 8.60 2.91 11.52
C LEU A 284 9.84 2.08 11.25
N GLY A 285 9.77 1.09 10.36
CA GLY A 285 10.92 0.28 9.98
C GLY A 285 11.99 1.09 9.24
N THR A 286 11.58 2.01 8.38
CA THR A 286 12.50 2.96 7.73
C THR A 286 13.17 3.88 8.75
N GLY A 287 12.42 4.38 9.74
CA GLY A 287 12.95 5.18 10.84
C GLY A 287 13.95 4.41 11.72
N ARG A 288 13.64 3.16 12.05
CA ARG A 288 14.57 2.27 12.76
C ARG A 288 15.84 2.01 11.96
N ALA A 289 15.74 1.82 10.64
CA ALA A 289 16.91 1.69 9.77
C ALA A 289 17.80 2.95 9.78
N LEU A 290 17.20 4.14 9.93
CA LEU A 290 17.90 5.41 10.09
C LEU A 290 18.61 5.52 11.46
N GLU A 291 17.99 5.07 12.54
CA GLU A 291 18.56 5.11 13.89
C GLU A 291 19.65 4.03 14.08
N GLU A 292 19.44 2.84 13.54
CA GLU A 292 20.30 1.66 13.68
C GLU A 292 21.17 1.41 12.42
N MET A 293 21.51 2.44 11.63
CA MET A 293 22.21 2.31 10.34
C MET A 293 23.46 1.42 10.35
N LYS A 294 24.21 1.38 11.46
CA LYS A 294 25.40 0.51 11.57
C LYS A 294 25.03 -0.97 11.57
N ARG A 295 23.95 -1.33 12.26
CA ARG A 295 23.46 -2.70 12.38
C ARG A 295 22.69 -3.12 11.12
N LEU A 296 21.87 -2.23 10.59
CA LEU A 296 21.00 -2.47 9.45
C LEU A 296 21.63 -2.04 8.11
N LYS A 297 22.96 -1.85 8.06
CA LYS A 297 23.63 -1.39 6.84
C LYS A 297 23.34 -2.27 5.63
N ASN A 298 23.21 -3.58 5.82
CA ASN A 298 23.03 -4.56 4.75
C ASN A 298 21.64 -4.50 4.11
N VAL A 299 20.65 -3.92 4.78
CA VAL A 299 19.30 -3.73 4.22
C VAL A 299 19.17 -2.43 3.43
N LEU A 300 20.17 -1.55 3.53
CA LEU A 300 20.20 -0.27 2.87
C LEU A 300 21.04 -0.36 1.60
N THR A 301 20.46 0.06 0.49
CA THR A 301 21.15 0.17 -0.80
C THR A 301 21.37 1.63 -1.16
N SER A 302 22.43 1.90 -1.90
CA SER A 302 22.66 3.18 -2.57
C SER A 302 23.10 2.86 -3.99
N MET A 303 22.70 3.67 -4.98
CA MET A 303 23.09 3.46 -6.37
C MET A 303 24.57 3.79 -6.67
N TYR A 304 25.35 4.15 -5.64
CA TYR A 304 26.77 4.54 -5.74
C TYR A 304 27.65 3.76 -4.76
#